data_AF-A0A7C5PR05-F1
#
_entry.id   AF-A0A7C5PR05-F1
#
_cell.length_a   1.000
_cell.length_b   1.000
_cell.length_c   1.000
_cell.angle_alpha   90.00
_cell.angle_beta   90.00
_cell.angle_gamma   90.00
#
_symmetry.space_group_name_H-M   'P 1'
#
loop_
_entity.id
_entity.type
_entity.pdbx_description
1 polymer ?
#
loop_
_entity_poly.entity_id
_entity_poly.type
_entity_poly.pdbx_seq_one_letter_code
_entity_poly.pdbx_strand_id
1 'polypeptide(L)'
;ALLSDHRGDEASLKRAAELANVLEKTNQPAFVDTAGWVYYRNGDYARAVELLQQVVDKMPDVAIFNYHLGMALAKQGDKETARKYLEKAVNSDQDFTGKDEARDTLESL
;
A
#
# COMPACT_ATOMS: atom_id res chain seq x y z
N ALA A 1 15.28 -32.21 -9.59
CA ALA A 1 14.33 -31.08 -9.64
C ALA A 1 14.68 -30.15 -8.48
N LEU A 2 15.36 -29.05 -8.78
CA LEU A 2 15.84 -28.10 -7.77
C LEU A 2 14.70 -27.16 -7.38
N LEU A 3 14.55 -26.97 -6.07
CA LEU A 3 13.61 -26.12 -5.35
C LEU A 3 13.87 -24.62 -5.58
N SER A 4 14.00 -24.23 -6.84
CA SER A 4 14.21 -22.87 -7.28
C SER A 4 12.87 -22.33 -7.79
N ASP A 5 12.06 -21.83 -6.86
CA ASP A 5 11.08 -20.76 -7.12
C ASP A 5 10.63 -20.18 -5.76
N HIS A 6 11.44 -19.24 -5.26
CA HIS A 6 11.02 -18.07 -4.51
C HIS A 6 9.94 -18.24 -3.42
N ARG A 7 10.24 -19.03 -2.39
CA ARG A 7 9.95 -18.63 -0.99
C ARG A 7 10.86 -17.45 -0.62
N GLY A 8 10.67 -16.29 -1.22
CA GLY A 8 11.14 -15.05 -0.63
C GLY A 8 10.01 -14.48 0.20
N ASP A 9 9.82 -14.76 1.48
CA ASP A 9 10.55 -15.53 2.48
C ASP A 9 9.48 -15.67 3.59
N GLU A 10 8.87 -16.85 3.74
CA GLU A 10 7.71 -17.02 4.63
C GLU A 10 7.99 -16.53 6.07
N ALA A 11 9.24 -16.70 6.53
CA ALA A 11 9.70 -16.16 7.81
C ALA A 11 9.82 -14.63 7.79
N SER A 12 10.24 -14.05 6.67
CA SER A 12 10.32 -12.60 6.49
C SER A 12 8.96 -11.93 6.29
N LEU A 13 8.01 -12.60 5.63
CA LEU A 13 6.60 -12.16 5.55
C LEU A 13 5.95 -12.22 6.94
N LYS A 14 6.22 -13.29 7.70
CA LYS A 14 5.76 -13.40 9.10
C LYS A 14 6.35 -12.29 9.97
N ARG A 15 7.65 -12.04 9.86
CA ARG A 15 8.32 -10.96 10.61
C ARG A 15 7.80 -9.58 10.21
N ALA A 16 7.52 -9.37 8.92
CA ALA A 16 6.90 -8.14 8.44
C ALA A 16 5.50 -7.97 9.03
N ALA A 17 4.69 -9.04 9.05
CA ALA A 17 3.35 -9.01 9.65
C ALA A 17 3.39 -8.73 11.17
N GLU A 18 4.34 -9.33 11.90
CA GLU A 18 4.56 -9.04 13.32
C GLU A 18 4.93 -7.56 13.54
N LEU A 19 5.79 -7.00 12.71
CA LEU A 19 6.14 -5.58 12.76
C LEU A 19 4.93 -4.69 12.41
N ALA A 20 4.16 -5.05 11.38
CA ALA A 20 2.94 -4.33 11.00
C ALA A 20 1.94 -4.26 12.16
N ASN A 21 1.71 -5.37 12.87
CA ASN A 21 0.85 -5.43 14.06
C ASN A 21 1.31 -4.49 15.20
N VAL A 22 2.61 -4.19 15.29
CA VAL A 22 3.15 -3.23 16.27
C VAL A 22 2.97 -1.80 15.75
N LEU A 23 3.29 -1.55 14.48
CA LEU A 23 3.26 -0.23 13.86
C LEU A 23 1.83 0.33 13.70
N GLU A 24 0.85 -0.52 13.38
CA GLU A 24 -0.55 -0.11 13.21
C GLU A 24 -1.18 0.45 14.50
N LYS A 25 -0.61 0.10 15.67
CA LYS A 25 -1.08 0.58 16.99
C LYS A 25 -0.51 1.94 17.36
N THR A 26 0.37 2.49 16.53
CA THR A 26 0.96 3.81 16.75
C THR A 26 0.04 4.91 16.23
N ASN A 27 0.18 6.13 16.75
CA ASN A 27 -0.54 7.29 16.20
C ASN A 27 0.28 8.05 15.14
N GLN A 28 1.36 7.46 14.62
CA GLN A 28 2.23 8.07 13.62
C GLN A 28 1.81 7.59 12.22
N PRO A 29 1.24 8.44 11.36
CA PRO A 29 0.62 7.93 10.14
C PRO A 29 1.62 7.28 9.16
N ALA A 30 2.88 7.69 9.16
CA ALA A 30 3.91 7.01 8.34
C ALA A 30 4.18 5.56 8.79
N PHE A 31 4.04 5.25 10.08
CA PHE A 31 4.16 3.88 10.59
C PHE A 31 2.92 3.06 10.29
N VAL A 32 1.73 3.67 10.41
CA VAL A 32 0.48 3.03 10.01
C VAL A 32 0.46 2.75 8.50
N ASP A 33 1.00 3.66 7.69
CA ASP A 33 1.18 3.49 6.24
C ASP A 33 2.11 2.31 5.93
N THR A 34 3.25 2.24 6.61
CA THR A 34 4.19 1.12 6.48
C THR A 34 3.50 -0.21 6.83
N ALA A 35 2.69 -0.24 7.90
CA ALA A 35 1.92 -1.43 8.27
C ALA A 35 0.92 -1.81 7.18
N GLY A 36 0.15 -0.84 6.68
CA GLY A 36 -0.80 -1.04 5.57
C GLY A 36 -0.12 -1.57 4.31
N TRP A 37 1.06 -1.05 3.97
CA TRP A 37 1.84 -1.52 2.83
C TRP A 37 2.34 -2.95 3.02
N VAL A 38 2.71 -3.35 4.24
CA VAL A 38 3.05 -4.75 4.53
C VAL A 38 1.84 -5.67 4.32
N TYR A 39 0.65 -5.31 4.80
CA TYR A 39 -0.56 -6.12 4.54
C TYR A 39 -0.87 -6.23 3.06
N TYR A 40 -0.70 -5.13 2.30
CA TYR A 40 -0.83 -5.14 0.85
C TYR A 40 0.12 -6.16 0.20
N ARG A 41 1.40 -6.12 0.58
CA ARG A 41 2.43 -7.04 0.06
C ARG A 41 2.18 -8.49 0.45
N ASN A 42 1.49 -8.73 1.57
CA ASN A 42 1.07 -10.05 2.04
C ASN A 42 -0.25 -10.52 1.39
N GLY A 43 -0.90 -9.70 0.57
CA GLY A 43 -2.17 -10.03 -0.08
C GLY A 43 -3.42 -9.78 0.77
N ASP A 44 -3.26 -9.28 2.00
CA ASP A 44 -4.39 -8.85 2.85
C ASP A 44 -4.81 -7.43 2.48
N TYR A 45 -5.42 -7.30 1.32
CA TYR A 45 -5.84 -6.01 0.78
C TYR A 45 -6.94 -5.36 1.63
N ALA A 46 -7.77 -6.15 2.31
CA ALA A 46 -8.83 -5.62 3.17
C ALA A 46 -8.23 -4.87 4.36
N ARG A 47 -7.27 -5.48 5.07
CA ARG A 47 -6.58 -4.81 6.18
C ARG A 47 -5.73 -3.64 5.71
N ALA A 48 -5.08 -3.78 4.55
CA ALA A 48 -4.31 -2.70 3.95
C ALA A 48 -5.17 -1.45 3.72
N VAL A 49 -6.33 -1.60 3.06
CA VAL A 49 -7.25 -0.49 2.79
C VAL A 49 -7.71 0.18 4.09
N GLU A 50 -8.07 -0.60 5.12
CA GLU A 50 -8.50 -0.03 6.41
C GLU A 50 -7.44 0.87 7.06
N LEU A 51 -6.19 0.45 7.08
CA LEU A 51 -5.09 1.22 7.66
C LEU A 51 -4.70 2.42 6.80
N LEU A 52 -4.59 2.21 5.48
CA LEU A 52 -4.16 3.24 4.54
C LEU A 52 -5.22 4.35 4.41
N GLN A 53 -6.51 4.02 4.49
CA GLN A 53 -7.58 5.02 4.52
C GLN A 53 -7.45 5.92 5.75
N GLN A 54 -7.16 5.36 6.94
CA GLN A 54 -6.93 6.17 8.15
C GLN A 54 -5.75 7.14 8.01
N VAL A 55 -4.71 6.74 7.28
CA VAL A 55 -3.54 7.59 6.99
C VAL A 55 -3.94 8.72 6.06
N VAL A 56 -4.62 8.41 4.95
CA VAL A 56 -5.05 9.40 3.97
C VAL A 56 -6.08 10.36 4.56
N ASP A 57 -6.97 9.91 5.44
CA ASP A 57 -7.92 10.80 6.13
C ASP A 57 -7.21 11.85 7.01
N LYS A 58 -6.07 11.49 7.61
CA LYS A 58 -5.27 12.41 8.44
C LYS A 58 -4.35 13.29 7.62
N MET A 59 -3.78 12.76 6.55
CA MET A 59 -2.78 13.44 5.71
C MET A 59 -3.14 13.28 4.23
N PRO A 60 -4.20 13.95 3.76
CA PRO A 60 -4.78 13.69 2.44
C PRO A 60 -3.86 14.10 1.29
N ASP A 61 -2.90 15.00 1.50
CA ASP A 61 -2.10 15.61 0.44
C ASP A 61 -0.70 15.00 0.28
N VAL A 62 -0.40 13.94 1.02
CA VAL A 62 0.87 13.22 0.89
C VAL A 62 0.76 12.18 -0.22
N ALA A 63 1.61 12.31 -1.25
CA ALA A 63 1.46 11.53 -2.49
C ALA A 63 1.64 10.02 -2.28
N ILE A 64 2.64 9.62 -1.50
CA ILE A 64 2.95 8.20 -1.27
C ILE A 64 1.81 7.47 -0.54
N PHE A 65 1.08 8.13 0.36
CA PHE A 65 -0.07 7.53 1.06
C PHE A 65 -1.27 7.32 0.13
N ASN A 66 -1.51 8.29 -0.77
CA ASN A 66 -2.54 8.15 -1.80
C ASN A 66 -2.18 7.03 -2.78
N TYR A 67 -0.89 6.88 -3.13
CA TYR A 67 -0.42 5.77 -3.94
C TYR A 67 -0.67 4.42 -3.27
N HIS A 68 -0.21 4.22 -2.03
CA HIS A 68 -0.41 2.95 -1.33
C HIS A 68 -1.91 2.58 -1.21
N LEU A 69 -2.76 3.55 -0.83
CA LEU A 69 -4.20 3.31 -0.74
C LEU A 69 -4.80 2.96 -2.11
N GLY A 70 -4.45 3.71 -3.16
CA GLY A 70 -4.89 3.45 -4.53
C GLY A 70 -4.51 2.05 -5.02
N MET A 71 -3.28 1.61 -4.75
CA MET A 71 -2.82 0.26 -5.08
C MET A 71 -3.61 -0.81 -4.34
N ALA A 72 -3.88 -0.62 -3.04
CA ALA A 72 -4.63 -1.58 -2.23
C ALA A 72 -6.08 -1.71 -2.70
N LEU A 73 -6.75 -0.59 -3.00
CA LEU A 73 -8.10 -0.57 -3.58
C LEU A 73 -8.15 -1.26 -4.95
N ALA A 74 -7.15 -1.02 -5.81
CA ALA A 74 -7.06 -1.67 -7.11
C ALA A 74 -7.01 -3.20 -6.98
N LYS A 75 -6.21 -3.71 -6.03
CA LYS A 75 -6.13 -5.15 -5.75
C LYS A 75 -7.38 -5.72 -5.08
N GLN A 76 -8.10 -4.91 -4.30
CA GLN A 76 -9.39 -5.28 -3.72
C GLN A 76 -10.52 -5.32 -4.76
N GLY A 77 -10.32 -4.69 -5.93
CA GLY A 77 -11.29 -4.63 -7.03
C GLY A 77 -12.15 -3.37 -7.04
N ASP A 78 -11.95 -2.44 -6.10
CA ASP A 78 -12.58 -1.12 -6.12
C ASP A 78 -11.82 -0.18 -7.07
N LYS A 79 -12.02 -0.40 -8.37
CA LYS A 79 -11.33 0.33 -9.43
C LYS A 79 -11.65 1.82 -9.46
N GLU A 80 -12.88 2.20 -9.12
CA GLU A 80 -13.33 3.60 -9.15
C GLU A 80 -12.60 4.40 -8.08
N THR A 81 -12.61 3.91 -6.84
CA THR A 81 -11.92 4.59 -5.74
C THR A 81 -10.41 4.53 -5.90
N ALA A 82 -9.87 3.42 -6.43
CA ALA A 82 -8.46 3.30 -6.76
C ALA A 82 -7.99 4.38 -7.74
N ARG A 83 -8.74 4.59 -8.83
CA ARG A 83 -8.45 5.61 -9.84
C ARG A 83 -8.29 6.99 -9.19
N LYS A 84 -9.25 7.38 -8.36
CA LYS A 84 -9.24 8.68 -7.66
C LYS A 84 -7.95 8.91 -6.86
N TYR A 85 -7.51 7.93 -6.08
CA TYR A 85 -6.33 8.08 -5.23
C TYR A 85 -5.01 7.96 -6.00
N LEU A 86 -4.94 7.09 -7.01
CA LEU A 86 -3.78 7.01 -7.90
C LEU A 86 -3.61 8.30 -8.70
N GLU A 87 -4.69 8.88 -9.23
CA GLU A 87 -4.67 10.19 -9.90
C GLU A 87 -4.14 11.29 -8.97
N LYS A 88 -4.61 11.32 -7.71
CA LYS A 88 -4.10 12.27 -6.72
C LYS A 88 -2.60 12.11 -6.46
N ALA A 89 -2.12 10.87 -6.39
CA ALA A 89 -0.70 10.58 -6.20
C ALA A 89 0.15 10.99 -7.40
N VAL A 90 -0.21 10.58 -8.62
CA VAL A 90 0.60 10.83 -9.83
C VAL A 90 0.63 12.30 -10.24
N ASN A 91 -0.46 13.03 -9.97
CA ASN A 91 -0.57 14.47 -10.26
C ASN A 91 0.10 15.36 -9.20
N SER A 92 0.64 14.77 -8.12
CA SER A 92 1.40 15.52 -7.12
C SER A 92 2.80 15.87 -7.64
N ASP A 93 3.30 17.05 -7.25
CA ASP A 93 4.69 17.46 -7.47
C ASP A 93 5.69 16.68 -6.61
N GLN A 94 5.21 15.96 -5.60
CA GLN A 94 6.05 15.12 -4.74
C GLN A 94 6.62 13.94 -5.54
N ASP A 95 7.91 13.68 -5.34
CA ASP A 95 8.55 12.45 -5.79
C ASP A 95 8.35 11.35 -4.74
N PHE A 96 8.07 10.13 -5.18
CA PHE A 96 7.86 8.99 -4.30
C PHE A 96 8.20 7.68 -5.01
N THR A 97 8.66 6.71 -4.23
CA THR A 97 8.92 5.35 -4.72
C THR A 97 7.60 4.72 -5.17
N GLY A 98 7.56 4.23 -6.41
CA GLY A 98 6.35 3.62 -6.99
C GLY A 98 5.54 4.57 -7.88
N LYS A 99 5.99 5.79 -8.16
CA LYS A 99 5.27 6.74 -9.03
C LYS A 99 5.00 6.21 -10.44
N ASP A 100 5.93 5.47 -11.02
CA ASP A 100 5.72 4.85 -12.34
C ASP A 100 4.76 3.65 -12.26
N GLU A 101 4.88 2.80 -11.23
CA GLU A 101 3.92 1.73 -10.98
C GLU A 101 2.49 2.26 -10.76
N ALA A 102 2.37 3.41 -10.09
CA ALA A 102 1.09 4.09 -9.89
C ALA A 102 0.47 4.50 -11.23
N ARG A 103 1.28 5.01 -12.17
CA ARG A 103 0.84 5.39 -13.52
C ARG A 103 0.42 4.17 -14.33
N ASP A 104 1.26 3.14 -14.36
CA ASP A 104 0.98 1.89 -15.08
C ASP A 104 -0.31 1.23 -14.56
N THR A 105 -0.49 1.22 -13.23
CA THR A 105 -1.71 0.70 -12.62
C THR A 105 -2.92 1.52 -13.02
N LEU A 106 -2.84 2.86 -12.94
CA LEU A 106 -3.92 3.78 -13.30
C LEU A 106 -4.37 3.64 -14.76
N GLU A 107 -3.44 3.38 -15.67
CA GLU A 107 -3.73 3.11 -17.09
C GLU A 107 -4.45 1.76 -17.28
N SER A 108 -4.19 0.79 -16.40
CA SER A 108 -4.79 -0.56 -16.47
C SER A 108 -6.16 -0.70 -15.78
N LEU A 109 -6.57 0.29 -14.97
CA LEU A 109 -7.83 0.28 -14.22
C LEU A 109 -9.05 0.38 -15.15
#